data_AF-R6QBV9-F1
#
_entry.id   AF-R6QBV9-F1
#
_cell.length_a   1.000
_cell.length_b   1.000
_cell.length_c   1.000
_cell.angle_alpha   90.00
_cell.angle_beta   90.00
_cell.angle_gamma   90.00
#
_symmetry.space_group_name_H-M   'P 1'
#
loop_
_entity.id
_entity.type
_entity.pdbx_description
1 polymer ?
#
loop_
_entity_poly.entity_id
_entity_poly.type
_entity_poly.pdbx_seq_one_letter_code
_entity_poly.pdbx_strand_id
1 'polypeptide(L)' 'MSFVEIKGIKKHFGEGDSRVEVLKGIDLSIEKGEMCVAWAERFGQVDAS' A
#
# COMPACT_ATOMS: atom_id res chain seq x y z
N MET A 1 -14.01 18.64 -0.03
CA MET A 1 -14.54 17.26 -0.07
C MET A 1 -13.54 16.45 -0.87
N SER A 2 -13.02 15.37 -0.31
CA SER A 2 -12.07 14.49 -1.01
C SER A 2 -12.75 13.88 -2.24
N PHE A 3 -12.03 13.85 -3.36
CA PHE A 3 -12.45 13.16 -4.58
C PHE A 3 -12.14 11.66 -4.49
N VAL A 4 -11.01 11.33 -3.85
CA VAL A 4 -10.63 9.96 -3.48
C VAL A 4 -10.29 9.94 -1.99
N GLU A 5 -10.78 8.95 -1.27
CA GLU A 5 -10.47 8.70 0.14
C GLU A 5 -10.21 7.21 0.37
N ILE A 6 -9.05 6.89 0.94
CA ILE A 6 -8.63 5.56 1.34
C ILE A 6 -8.26 5.64 2.81
N LYS A 7 -8.80 4.73 3.62
CA LYS A 7 -8.50 4.62 5.05
C LYS A 7 -8.04 3.22 5.42
N GLY A 8 -6.92 3.15 6.11
CA GLY A 8 -6.38 1.94 6.70
C GLY A 8 -6.08 0.83 5.69
N ILE A 9 -5.66 1.16 4.46
CA ILE A 9 -5.41 0.13 3.45
C ILE A 9 -4.25 -0.77 3.90
N LYS A 10 -4.57 -2.07 4.00
CA LYS A 10 -3.63 -3.12 4.36
C LYS A 10 -3.59 -4.16 3.26
N LYS A 11 -2.40 -4.67 2.97
CA LYS A 11 -2.21 -5.73 2.00
C LYS A 11 -1.06 -6.62 2.49
N HIS A 12 -1.25 -7.91 2.33
CA HIS A 12 -0.24 -8.91 2.60
C HIS A 12 -0.25 -9.97 1.49
N PHE A 13 0.84 -10.71 1.41
CA PHE A 13 1.01 -11.90 0.57
C PHE A 13 1.54 -13.05 1.43
N GLY A 14 1.29 -14.28 1.01
CA GLY A 14 1.65 -15.49 1.77
C GLY A 14 0.70 -15.79 2.94
N GLU A 15 0.85 -16.99 3.49
CA GLU A 15 0.05 -17.52 4.59
C GLU A 15 0.96 -18.11 5.67
N GLY A 16 0.46 -18.25 6.91
CA GLY A 16 1.24 -18.78 8.03
C GLY A 16 2.54 -18.00 8.26
N ASP A 17 3.64 -18.73 8.35
CA ASP A 17 4.99 -18.18 8.59
C ASP A 17 5.56 -17.41 7.38
N SER A 18 5.03 -17.63 6.17
CA SER A 18 5.44 -16.93 4.95
C SER A 18 4.63 -15.65 4.69
N ARG A 19 3.83 -15.20 5.66
CA ARG A 19 3.02 -13.97 5.54
C ARG A 19 3.89 -12.72 5.58
N VAL A 20 3.80 -11.90 4.55
CA VAL A 20 4.51 -10.62 4.42
C VAL A 20 3.49 -9.48 4.28
N GLU A 21 3.54 -8.52 5.19
CA GLU A 21 2.71 -7.31 5.13
C GLU A 21 3.38 -6.24 4.25
N VAL A 22 2.73 -5.90 3.13
CA VAL A 22 3.27 -4.97 2.12
C VAL A 22 2.64 -3.57 2.19
N LEU A 23 1.42 -3.45 2.72
CA LEU A 23 0.83 -2.16 3.08
C LEU A 23 0.39 -2.24 4.54
N LYS A 24 0.90 -1.34 5.38
CA LYS A 24 0.76 -1.37 6.85
C LYS A 24 -0.28 -0.38 7.38
N GLY A 25 -1.40 -0.22 6.67
CA GLY A 25 -2.48 0.70 7.06
C GLY A 25 -2.19 2.13 6.64
N ILE A 26 -2.27 2.38 5.33
CA ILE A 26 -2.05 3.72 4.76
C ILE A 26 -3.37 4.47 4.63
N ASP A 27 -3.36 5.75 4.98
CA ASP A 27 -4.45 6.68 4.73
C ASP A 27 -4.07 7.62 3.58
N LEU A 28 -4.97 7.83 2.62
CA LEU A 28 -4.76 8.71 1.47
C LEU A 28 -6.05 9.47 1.17
N SER A 29 -5.94 10.78 0.96
CA SER A 29 -7.02 11.60 0.43
C SER A 29 -6.50 12.45 -0.73
N ILE A 30 -7.24 12.51 -1.82
CA ILE A 30 -6.90 13.32 -3.00
C ILE A 30 -8.07 14.26 -3.29
N GLU A 31 -7.79 15.53 -3.49
CA GLU A 31 -8.77 16.54 -3.89
C GLU A 31 -8.96 16.62 -5.41
N LYS A 32 -10.09 17.18 -5.85
CA LYS A 32 -10.37 17.34 -7.28
C LYS A 32 -9.39 18.34 -7.90
N GLY A 33 -8.59 17.89 -8.87
CA GLY A 33 -7.59 18.72 -9.55
C GLY A 33 -6.19 18.64 -8.93
N GLU A 34 -6.02 17.86 -7.87
CA GLU A 34 -4.72 17.60 -7.26
C GLU A 34 -3.93 16.56 -8.07
N MET A 35 -2.62 16.80 -8.25
CA MET A 35 -1.71 15.85 -8.88
C MET A 35 -1.03 15.03 -7.78
N CYS A 36 -1.39 13.75 -7.68
CA CYS A 36 -0.78 12.80 -6.75
C CYS A 36 0.27 11.94 -7.47
N VAL A 37 1.47 11.83 -6.90
CA VAL A 37 2.55 10.98 -7.42
C VAL A 37 2.91 9.94 -6.36
N ALA A 38 2.87 8.66 -6.74
CA ALA A 38 3.31 7.56 -5.89
C ALA A 38 4.70 7.08 -6.33
N TRP A 39 5.61 6.96 -5.36
CA TRP A 39 6.92 6.36 -5.56
C TRP A 39 7.01 5.06 -4.79
N ALA A 40 7.67 4.06 -5.38
CA ALA A 40 7.91 2.79 -4.76
C ALA A 40 9.37 2.42 -4.93
N GLU A 41 9.98 1.92 -3.87
CA GLU A 41 11.29 1.28 -3.92
C GLU A 41 11.09 -0.23 -4.09
N ARG A 42 11.92 -0.85 -4.93
CA ARG A 42 11.93 -2.31 -5.05
C ARG A 42 12.58 -2.88 -3.81
N PHE A 43 11.76 -3.29 -2.85
CA PHE A 43 12.21 -4.21 -1.81
C PHE A 43 12.55 -5.56 -2.47
N GLY A 44 13.69 -6.13 -2.08
CA GLY A 44 14.26 -7.34 -2.70
C GLY A 44 13.27 -8.49 -2.83
N GLN A 45 13.58 -9.41 -3.75
CA GLN A 45 12.79 -10.62 -3.97
C GLN A 45 12.66 -11.38 -2.64
N VAL A 46 11.43 -11.47 -2.12
CA VAL A 46 11.16 -12.29 -0.95
C VAL A 46 11.09 -13.71 -1.49
N ASP A 47 12.22 -14.42 -1.46
CA ASP A 47 12.25 -15.83 -1.81
C ASP A 47 11.37 -16.57 -0.79
N ALA A 48 10.16 -16.92 -1.22
CA ALA A 48 9.31 -17.85 -0.52
C ALA A 48 9.92 -19.25 -0.70
N SER A 49 10.92 -19.56 0.12
CA SER A 49 11.39 -20.94 0.37
C SER A 49 10.31 -21.77 1.04
#